data_AF-A0A9P4H2U8-F1
#
_entry.id   AF-A0A9P4H2U8-F1
#
_cell.length_a   1.000
_cell.length_b   1.000
_cell.length_c   1.000
_cell.angle_alpha   90.00
_cell.angle_beta   90.00
_cell.angle_gamma   90.00
#
_symmetry.space_group_name_H-M   'P 1'
#
loop_
_entity.id
_entity.type
_entity.pdbx_description
1 polymer ?
#
loop_
_entity_poly.entity_id
_entity_poly.type
_entity_poly.pdbx_seq_one_letter_code
_entity_poly.pdbx_strand_id
1 'polypeptide(L)'
;ILPGSPVTYKSPEQKTALYAVVQGVSPLIVVLPTGGGKTLLPVAAAVLDNAAQQKSGRPSVTILVVPFHALIKDMLVWLHNAGVKAVEWQAGAEGNYQNCRTPASIVLVSADYVG
;
A
#
# COMPACT_ATOMS: atom_id res chain seq x y z
N ILE A 1 -16.95 11.65 -3.52
CA ILE A 1 -16.02 12.80 -3.45
C ILE A 1 -16.16 13.54 -4.78
N LEU A 2 -16.61 14.80 -4.76
CA LEU A 2 -16.78 15.60 -5.97
C LEU A 2 -15.39 16.11 -6.45
N PRO A 3 -15.13 16.14 -7.77
CA PRO A 3 -13.90 16.72 -8.29
C PRO A 3 -13.81 18.20 -7.91
N GLY A 4 -12.73 18.60 -7.26
CA GLY A 4 -12.47 20.00 -6.86
C GLY A 4 -12.59 20.34 -5.38
N SER A 5 -12.87 19.37 -4.51
CA SER A 5 -12.72 19.59 -3.06
C SER A 5 -11.23 19.63 -2.68
N PRO A 6 -10.78 20.62 -1.88
CA PRO A 6 -9.38 20.71 -1.48
C PRO A 6 -8.99 19.45 -0.70
N VAL A 7 -7.89 18.81 -1.11
CA VAL A 7 -7.33 17.66 -0.40
C VAL A 7 -6.86 18.14 0.96
N THR A 8 -7.47 17.63 2.03
CA THR A 8 -7.09 17.95 3.41
C THR A 8 -6.37 16.78 4.06
N TYR A 9 -5.41 17.10 4.92
CA TYR A 9 -4.78 16.15 5.82
C TYR A 9 -5.62 16.00 7.08
N LYS A 10 -5.67 14.81 7.65
CA LYS A 10 -6.32 14.54 8.94
C LYS A 10 -5.60 15.20 10.11
N SER A 11 -4.29 15.37 10.00
CA SER A 11 -3.49 16.09 10.99
C SER A 11 -2.16 16.60 10.39
N PRO A 12 -1.47 17.55 11.04
CA PRO A 12 -0.12 17.97 10.66
C PRO A 12 0.88 16.81 10.65
N GLU A 13 0.77 15.86 11.58
CA GLU A 13 1.65 14.69 11.69
C GLU A 13 1.44 13.74 10.51
N GLN A 14 0.19 13.53 10.08
CA GLN A 14 -0.10 12.75 8.88
C GLN A 14 0.54 13.39 7.64
N LYS A 15 0.46 14.73 7.53
CA LYS A 15 1.10 15.48 6.45
C LYS A 15 2.61 15.26 6.47
N THR A 16 3.26 15.50 7.61
CA THR A 16 4.72 15.31 7.77
C THR A 16 5.16 13.88 7.42
N ALA A 17 4.42 12.88 7.90
CA ALA A 17 4.70 11.48 7.59
C ALA A 17 4.57 11.17 6.09
N LEU A 18 3.56 11.73 5.42
CA LEU A 18 3.40 11.56 3.98
C LEU A 18 4.58 12.16 3.20
N TYR A 19 5.03 13.37 3.56
CA TYR A 19 6.21 13.97 2.92
C TYR A 19 7.47 13.11 3.11
N ALA A 20 7.69 12.57 4.31
CA ALA A 20 8.82 11.67 4.56
C ALA A 20 8.77 10.41 3.67
N VAL A 21 7.57 9.83 3.49
CA VAL A 21 7.35 8.72 2.56
C VAL A 21 7.66 9.10 1.12
N VAL A 22 7.14 10.24 0.63
CA VAL A 22 7.39 10.71 -0.75
C VAL A 22 8.87 10.99 -1.00
N GLN A 23 9.60 11.44 0.02
CA GLN A 23 11.05 11.67 -0.06
C GLN A 23 11.88 10.39 0.07
N GLY A 24 11.24 9.23 0.28
CA GLY A 24 11.94 7.96 0.41
C GLY A 24 12.75 7.82 1.71
N VAL A 25 12.37 8.54 2.77
CA VAL A 25 13.03 8.43 4.08
C VAL A 25 12.88 6.99 4.60
N SER A 26 14.01 6.32 4.83
CA SER A 26 14.07 4.96 5.34
C SER A 26 15.29 4.77 6.25
N PRO A 27 15.14 4.20 7.46
CA PRO A 27 13.89 3.71 8.05
C PRO A 27 12.99 4.86 8.53
N LEU A 28 11.67 4.66 8.50
CA LEU A 28 10.68 5.62 8.99
C LEU A 28 9.71 4.94 9.96
N ILE A 29 9.56 5.51 11.16
CA ILE A 29 8.57 5.10 12.16
C ILE A 29 7.50 6.18 12.26
N VAL A 30 6.23 5.79 12.10
CA VAL A 30 5.10 6.71 12.17
C VAL A 30 4.12 6.23 13.24
N VAL A 31 3.87 7.08 14.24
CA VAL A 31 2.90 6.82 15.30
C VAL A 31 1.72 7.77 15.13
N LEU A 32 0.58 7.21 14.71
CA LEU A 32 -0.69 7.94 14.58
C LEU A 32 -1.82 7.16 15.26
N PRO A 33 -2.82 7.83 15.85
CA PRO A 33 -3.98 7.16 16.45
C PRO A 33 -4.77 6.36 15.41
N THR A 34 -5.58 5.39 15.86
CA THR A 34 -6.55 4.71 14.99
C THR A 34 -7.47 5.74 14.32
N GLY A 35 -7.75 5.56 13.03
CA GLY A 35 -8.45 6.57 12.22
C GLY A 35 -7.59 7.76 11.77
N GLY A 36 -6.36 7.93 12.28
CA GLY A 36 -5.44 9.02 11.93
C GLY A 36 -4.86 8.98 10.51
N GLY A 37 -5.30 8.03 9.67
CA GLY A 37 -4.95 8.00 8.25
C GLY A 37 -3.58 7.37 7.93
N LYS A 38 -3.03 6.55 8.83
CA LYS A 38 -1.78 5.81 8.63
C LYS A 38 -1.78 4.88 7.42
N THR A 39 -2.91 4.24 7.09
CA THR A 39 -3.03 3.34 5.93
C THR A 39 -2.76 4.03 4.59
N LEU A 40 -3.00 5.35 4.48
CA LEU A 40 -2.73 6.10 3.25
C LEU A 40 -1.22 6.18 2.94
N LEU A 41 -0.37 6.17 3.97
CA LEU A 41 1.08 6.37 3.83
C LEU A 41 1.75 5.28 2.98
N PRO A 42 1.63 3.96 3.30
CA PRO A 42 2.23 2.92 2.45
C PRO A 42 1.60 2.84 1.06
N VAL A 43 0.32 3.20 0.92
CA VAL A 43 -0.37 3.22 -0.38
C VAL A 43 0.15 4.34 -1.27
N ALA A 44 0.39 5.52 -0.69
CA ALA A 44 1.00 6.64 -1.41
C ALA A 44 2.41 6.29 -1.87
N ALA A 45 3.21 5.61 -1.03
CA ALA A 45 4.52 5.08 -1.43
C ALA A 45 4.39 4.21 -2.69
N ALA A 46 3.49 3.22 -2.65
CA ALA A 46 3.28 2.29 -3.76
C ALA A 46 2.87 2.97 -5.06
N VAL A 47 1.95 3.94 -4.99
CA VAL A 47 1.44 4.63 -6.18
C VAL A 47 2.48 5.57 -6.76
N LEU A 48 3.19 6.33 -5.92
CA LEU A 48 4.18 7.31 -6.38
C LEU A 48 5.45 6.65 -6.90
N ASP A 49 5.92 5.59 -6.25
CA ASP A 49 7.07 4.83 -6.75
C ASP A 49 6.78 4.19 -8.10
N ASN A 50 5.56 3.67 -8.30
CA ASN A 50 5.16 3.15 -9.60
C ASN A 50 5.15 4.25 -10.68
N ALA A 51 4.64 5.44 -10.38
CA ALA A 51 4.64 6.55 -11.33
C ALA A 51 6.07 7.07 -11.64
N ALA A 52 6.95 7.11 -10.64
CA ALA A 52 8.34 7.55 -10.80
C ALA A 52 9.18 6.51 -11.58
N GLN A 53 9.03 5.22 -11.26
CA GLN A 53 9.83 4.13 -11.83
C GLN A 53 9.28 3.61 -13.18
N GLN A 54 8.03 3.93 -13.55
CA GLN A 54 7.55 3.75 -14.93
C GLN A 54 8.43 4.49 -15.94
N LYS A 55 9.05 5.61 -15.55
CA LYS A 55 10.00 6.36 -16.41
C LYS A 55 11.36 5.67 -16.54
N SER A 56 11.73 4.80 -15.60
CA SER A 56 13.01 4.05 -15.59
C SER A 56 12.86 2.62 -16.13
N GLY A 57 11.63 2.17 -16.42
CA GLY A 57 11.34 0.83 -16.93
C GLY A 57 11.42 -0.28 -15.87
N ARG A 58 11.59 0.07 -14.59
CA ARG A 58 11.64 -0.92 -13.49
C ARG A 58 10.28 -1.02 -12.79
N PRO A 59 9.70 -2.23 -12.67
CA PRO A 59 8.49 -2.42 -11.86
C PRO A 59 8.81 -2.18 -10.37
N SER A 60 7.98 -1.39 -9.69
CA SER A 60 8.07 -1.17 -8.24
C SER A 60 6.91 -1.86 -7.53
N VAL A 61 7.23 -2.63 -6.50
CA VAL A 61 6.26 -3.36 -5.69
C VAL A 61 6.41 -2.95 -4.24
N THR A 62 5.31 -2.56 -3.60
CA THR A 62 5.27 -2.35 -2.16
C THR A 62 4.71 -3.59 -1.47
N ILE A 63 5.49 -4.19 -0.58
CA ILE A 63 5.03 -5.28 0.29
C ILE A 63 4.46 -4.66 1.55
N LEU A 64 3.17 -4.88 1.81
CA LEU A 64 2.48 -4.40 3.00
C LEU A 64 2.15 -5.57 3.92
N VAL A 65 2.93 -5.69 4.99
CA VAL A 65 2.71 -6.69 6.03
C VAL A 65 1.67 -6.15 7.02
N VAL A 66 0.61 -6.93 7.24
CA VAL A 66 -0.49 -6.58 8.15
C VAL A 66 -0.65 -7.66 9.22
N PRO A 67 -1.18 -7.31 10.42
CA PRO A 67 -1.22 -8.27 11.53
C PRO A 67 -2.15 -9.47 11.30
N PHE A 68 -3.27 -9.30 10.59
CA PHE A 68 -4.29 -10.34 10.46
C PHE A 68 -4.82 -10.50 9.04
N HIS A 69 -5.11 -11.73 8.63
CA HIS A 69 -5.66 -12.03 7.31
C HIS A 69 -7.03 -11.37 7.07
N ALA A 70 -7.86 -11.20 8.11
CA ALA A 70 -9.13 -10.49 8.00
C ALA A 70 -8.96 -9.03 7.50
N LEU A 71 -7.89 -8.34 7.94
CA LEU A 71 -7.59 -6.98 7.51
C LEU A 71 -7.20 -6.92 6.02
N ILE A 72 -6.57 -7.97 5.48
CA ILE A 72 -6.22 -8.05 4.06
C ILE A 72 -7.47 -7.96 3.18
N LYS A 73 -8.53 -8.68 3.54
CA LYS A 73 -9.78 -8.70 2.76
C LYS A 73 -10.40 -7.31 2.65
N ASP A 74 -10.51 -6.61 3.77
CA ASP A 74 -11.04 -5.24 3.80
C ASP A 74 -10.17 -4.27 3.00
N MET A 75 -8.85 -4.43 3.09
CA MET A 75 -7.89 -3.61 2.35
C MET A 75 -7.94 -3.85 0.85
N LEU A 76 -8.08 -5.10 0.39
CA LEU A 76 -8.19 -5.42 -1.03
C LEU A 76 -9.41 -4.75 -1.66
N VAL A 77 -10.58 -4.85 -1.01
CA VAL A 77 -11.81 -4.19 -1.49
C VAL A 77 -11.61 -2.68 -1.61
N TRP A 78 -11.04 -2.05 -0.57
CA TRP A 78 -10.80 -0.61 -0.59
C TRP A 78 -9.77 -0.19 -1.66
N LEU A 79 -8.68 -0.94 -1.83
CA LEU A 79 -7.64 -0.66 -2.82
C LEU A 79 -8.15 -0.83 -4.26
N HIS A 80 -8.92 -1.88 -4.53
CA HIS A 80 -9.52 -2.12 -5.85
C HIS A 80 -10.55 -1.04 -6.19
N ASN A 81 -11.37 -0.62 -5.22
CA ASN A 81 -12.30 0.50 -5.39
C ASN A 81 -11.56 1.83 -5.67
N ALA A 82 -10.33 1.97 -5.18
CA ALA A 82 -9.46 3.11 -5.48
C ALA A 82 -8.65 2.95 -6.79
N GLY A 83 -8.85 1.85 -7.55
CA GLY A 83 -8.11 1.56 -8.78
C GLY A 83 -6.67 1.12 -8.59
N VAL A 84 -6.27 0.79 -7.35
CA VAL A 84 -4.91 0.33 -7.03
C VAL A 84 -4.79 -1.17 -7.30
N LYS A 85 -3.79 -1.58 -8.09
CA LYS A 85 -3.50 -2.99 -8.37
C LYS A 85 -2.87 -3.64 -7.13
N ALA A 86 -3.70 -4.27 -6.32
CA ALA A 86 -3.28 -4.97 -5.11
C ALA A 86 -3.63 -6.46 -5.17
N VAL A 87 -2.76 -7.30 -4.63
CA VAL A 87 -2.99 -8.75 -4.48
C VAL A 87 -2.61 -9.20 -3.07
N GLU A 88 -3.28 -10.25 -2.59
CA GLU A 88 -2.82 -10.99 -1.42
C GLU A 88 -1.76 -12.00 -1.84
N TRP A 89 -0.69 -12.09 -1.06
CA TRP A 89 0.24 -13.20 -1.14
C TRP A 89 -0.26 -14.38 -0.31
N GLN A 90 -0.28 -15.57 -0.92
CA GLN A 90 -0.63 -16.81 -0.24
C GLN A 90 0.56 -17.76 -0.27
N ALA A 91 0.95 -18.28 0.89
CA ALA A 91 2.04 -19.25 0.97
C ALA A 91 1.66 -20.54 0.23
N GLY A 92 2.63 -21.16 -0.44
CA GLY A 92 2.40 -22.36 -1.25
C GLY A 92 1.72 -22.12 -2.60
N ALA A 93 1.36 -20.86 -2.95
CA ALA A 93 0.85 -20.52 -4.28
C ALA A 93 1.91 -20.59 -5.40
N GLU A 94 3.16 -20.95 -5.05
CA GLU A 94 4.33 -21.00 -5.94
C GLU A 94 4.14 -21.97 -7.12
N GLY A 95 3.23 -22.96 -6.99
CA GLY A 95 2.84 -23.89 -8.06
C GLY A 95 1.73 -23.41 -8.99
N ASN A 96 1.02 -22.32 -8.67
CA ASN A 96 -0.06 -21.75 -9.47
C ASN A 96 0.40 -20.48 -10.20
N TYR A 97 1.27 -20.68 -11.21
CA TYR A 97 1.92 -19.62 -12.01
C TYR A 97 0.98 -18.61 -12.71
N GLN A 98 -0.33 -18.87 -12.75
CA GLN A 98 -1.33 -17.91 -13.24
C GLN A 98 -1.44 -16.67 -12.34
N ASN A 99 -1.15 -16.77 -11.04
CA ASN A 99 -1.16 -15.63 -10.11
C ASN A 99 0.12 -14.77 -10.16
N CYS A 100 1.21 -15.29 -10.76
CA CYS A 100 2.52 -14.60 -10.80
C CYS A 100 2.70 -13.63 -11.96
N ARG A 101 1.73 -13.51 -12.88
CA ARG A 101 1.85 -12.67 -14.08
C ARG A 101 1.08 -11.35 -14.01
N THR A 102 0.28 -11.13 -12.98
CA THR A 102 -0.49 -9.89 -12.84
C THR A 102 0.39 -8.83 -12.18
N PRO A 103 0.69 -7.72 -12.87
CA PRO A 103 1.49 -6.64 -12.27
C PRO A 103 0.71 -6.04 -11.10
N ALA A 104 1.29 -6.11 -9.89
CA ALA A 104 0.72 -5.52 -8.69
C ALA A 104 1.61 -4.38 -8.19
N SER A 105 0.98 -3.28 -7.80
CA SER A 105 1.64 -2.16 -7.12
C SER A 105 1.81 -2.46 -5.63
N ILE A 106 0.87 -3.23 -5.04
CA ILE A 106 0.88 -3.61 -3.63
C ILE A 106 0.68 -5.11 -3.51
N VAL A 107 1.51 -5.75 -2.69
CA VAL A 107 1.34 -7.13 -2.24
C VAL A 107 1.06 -7.12 -0.74
N LEU A 108 -0.12 -7.60 -0.34
CA LEU A 108 -0.53 -7.73 1.06
C LEU A 108 -0.08 -9.09 1.61
N VAL A 109 0.54 -9.08 2.78
CA VAL A 109 1.04 -10.29 3.46
C VAL A 109 0.53 -10.28 4.89
N SER A 110 0.03 -11.41 5.38
CA SER A 110 -0.38 -11.52 6.77
C SER A 110 0.78 -11.98 7.65
N ALA A 111 0.95 -11.33 8.80
CA ALA A 111 1.91 -11.73 9.81
C ALA A 111 1.43 -12.90 10.69
N ASP A 112 0.11 -13.15 10.74
CA ASP A 112 -0.49 -14.28 11.47
C ASP A 112 -0.58 -15.57 10.65
N TYR A 113 0.07 -15.62 9.48
CA TYR A 113 0.11 -16.84 8.70
C TYR A 113 0.89 -17.93 9.45
N VAL A 114 0.17 -18.98 9.85
CA VAL A 114 0.74 -20.22 10.36
C VAL A 114 0.75 -21.20 9.19
N GLY A 115 1.93 -21.48 8.66
CA GLY A 115 2.14 -22.53 7.66
C GLY A 115 2.06 -23.93 8.27
#